data_AF-A0A9D8C7F7-F1
#
_entry.id   AF-A0A9D8C7F7-F1
#
_cell.length_a   1.000
_cell.length_b   1.000
_cell.length_c   1.000
_cell.angle_alpha   90.00
_cell.angle_beta   90.00
_cell.angle_gamma   90.00
#
_symmetry.space_group_name_H-M   'P 1'
#
loop_
_entity.id
_entity.type
_entity.pdbx_description
1 polymer ?
#
loop_
_entity_poly.entity_id
_entity_poly.type
_entity_poly.pdbx_seq_one_letter_code
_entity_poly.pdbx_strand_id
1 'polypeptide(L)'
;MSIATLRSDPASACLRNVYRTGPAANSFNGQGAVVEGGGCSIDVKEAQTGVFDLKAVASGYASNDFFFPWLQRGVGWVKVRKSVPDGTLVITGGVNGCTLVVSEHQTDYYFYHDGDSKYLKPSMITGNEVARVTPNDYDPNGIGQKAFEAALAKAAGSGVKPVGDVSYGHFIVSVKKNGQFGMYVTGVMSLNGLTRLPGGDSACVATFG
;
A
#
# COMPACT_ATOMS: atom_id res chain seq x y z
N MET A 1 18.37 -2.75 -4.53
CA MET A 1 17.85 -3.86 -3.69
C MET A 1 16.62 -4.43 -4.38
N SER A 2 16.42 -5.74 -4.45
CA SER A 2 15.36 -6.34 -5.30
C SER A 2 14.08 -6.65 -4.51
N ILE A 3 12.97 -6.89 -5.23
CA ILE A 3 11.73 -7.45 -4.68
C ILE A 3 11.95 -8.74 -3.88
N ALA A 4 13.02 -9.49 -4.17
CA ALA A 4 13.35 -10.70 -3.42
C ALA A 4 13.64 -10.40 -1.93
N THR A 5 14.32 -9.30 -1.62
CA THR A 5 14.57 -8.89 -0.23
C THR A 5 13.28 -8.48 0.48
N LEU A 6 12.36 -7.80 -0.22
CA LEU A 6 11.04 -7.49 0.33
C LEU A 6 10.25 -8.75 0.68
N ARG A 7 10.34 -9.80 -0.14
CA ARG A 7 9.64 -11.07 0.10
C ARG A 7 10.24 -11.87 1.24
N SER A 8 11.57 -11.93 1.34
CA SER A 8 12.25 -12.74 2.37
C SER A 8 12.44 -12.01 3.71
N ASP A 9 12.59 -10.69 3.68
CA ASP A 9 12.78 -9.86 4.85
C ASP A 9 12.12 -8.47 4.74
N PRO A 10 10.78 -8.41 4.76
CA PRO A 10 10.03 -7.19 4.53
C PRO A 10 10.37 -6.07 5.53
N ALA A 11 10.65 -6.42 6.79
CA ALA A 11 11.06 -5.44 7.79
C ALA A 11 12.35 -4.70 7.39
N SER A 12 13.43 -5.44 7.11
CA SER A 12 14.71 -4.87 6.66
C SER A 12 14.59 -4.16 5.31
N ALA A 13 13.80 -4.73 4.39
CA ALA A 13 13.57 -4.17 3.07
C ALA A 13 12.88 -2.80 3.14
N CYS A 14 11.80 -2.68 3.92
CA CYS A 14 11.09 -1.42 4.12
C CYS A 14 11.96 -0.41 4.88
N LEU A 15 12.74 -0.84 5.88
CA LEU A 15 13.66 0.04 6.62
C LEU A 15 14.62 0.82 5.71
N ARG A 16 15.03 0.18 4.61
CA ARG A 16 16.01 0.75 3.68
C ARG A 16 15.37 1.38 2.44
N ASN A 17 14.20 0.91 2.04
CA ASN A 17 13.58 1.29 0.77
C ASN A 17 12.13 1.74 0.90
N VAL A 18 11.68 2.55 -0.04
CA VAL A 18 10.28 2.96 -0.19
C VAL A 18 9.66 2.16 -1.33
N TYR A 19 8.42 1.70 -1.16
CA TYR A 19 7.69 0.92 -2.15
C TYR A 19 6.39 1.61 -2.53
N ARG A 20 6.36 2.24 -3.71
CA ARG A 20 5.15 2.87 -4.27
C ARG A 20 4.35 1.82 -5.01
N THR A 21 3.22 1.42 -4.45
CA THR A 21 2.36 0.37 -5.00
C THR A 21 1.20 0.94 -5.81
N GLY A 22 0.72 0.17 -6.78
CA GLY A 22 -0.48 0.51 -7.55
C GLY A 22 -0.70 -0.42 -8.73
N PRO A 23 -1.79 -0.26 -9.49
CA PRO A 23 -2.03 -1.06 -10.68
C PRO A 23 -1.08 -0.61 -11.80
N ALA A 24 -0.68 -1.55 -12.66
CA ALA A 24 -0.12 -1.23 -13.96
C ALA A 24 -1.20 -0.60 -14.86
N ALA A 25 -0.78 0.14 -15.89
CA ALA A 25 -1.71 0.70 -16.86
C ALA A 25 -2.60 -0.40 -17.46
N ASN A 26 -3.89 -0.12 -17.59
CA ASN A 26 -4.92 -1.04 -18.09
C ASN A 26 -5.17 -2.30 -17.23
N SER A 27 -4.60 -2.41 -16.03
CA SER A 27 -4.89 -3.49 -15.09
C SER A 27 -5.91 -3.06 -14.04
N PHE A 28 -6.83 -3.95 -13.65
CA PHE A 28 -7.81 -3.72 -12.58
C PHE A 28 -8.72 -2.49 -12.80
N ASN A 29 -9.22 -2.27 -14.02
CA ASN A 29 -10.03 -1.10 -14.39
C ASN A 29 -11.51 -1.17 -13.92
N GLY A 30 -11.83 -2.03 -12.95
CA GLY A 30 -13.19 -2.19 -12.45
C GLY A 30 -13.75 -0.88 -11.89
N GLN A 31 -15.05 -0.65 -12.11
CA GLN A 31 -15.74 0.57 -11.69
C GLN A 31 -16.93 0.21 -10.80
N GLY A 32 -17.23 1.06 -9.83
CA GLY A 32 -18.38 0.88 -8.94
C GLY A 32 -18.07 1.32 -7.51
N ALA A 33 -19.08 1.19 -6.64
CA ALA A 33 -18.91 1.46 -5.20
C ALA A 33 -18.18 0.34 -4.47
N VAL A 34 -18.17 -0.88 -5.03
CA VAL A 34 -17.45 -2.04 -4.53
C VAL A 34 -16.82 -2.76 -5.70
N VAL A 35 -15.50 -2.94 -5.70
CA VAL A 35 -14.76 -3.55 -6.82
C VAL A 35 -13.82 -4.63 -6.31
N GLU A 36 -13.95 -5.84 -6.86
CA GLU A 36 -13.00 -6.92 -6.61
C GLU A 36 -11.73 -6.72 -7.46
N GLY A 37 -10.58 -6.89 -6.84
CA GLY A 37 -9.28 -7.04 -7.50
C GLY A 37 -9.03 -8.49 -7.89
N GLY A 38 -7.81 -8.98 -7.67
CA GLY A 38 -7.47 -10.36 -7.98
C GLY A 38 -5.98 -10.64 -8.01
N GLY A 39 -5.62 -11.83 -8.49
CA GLY A 39 -4.24 -12.22 -8.68
C GLY A 39 -3.51 -11.38 -9.75
N CYS A 40 -2.25 -11.08 -9.48
CA CYS A 40 -1.40 -10.22 -10.30
C CYS A 40 0.05 -10.69 -10.29
N SER A 41 0.82 -10.40 -11.33
CA SER A 41 2.28 -10.33 -11.21
C SER A 41 2.71 -8.93 -10.79
N ILE A 42 3.86 -8.81 -10.14
CA ILE A 42 4.41 -7.52 -9.71
C ILE A 42 5.58 -7.15 -10.62
N ASP A 43 5.38 -6.12 -11.46
CA ASP A 43 6.46 -5.46 -12.17
C ASP A 43 7.17 -4.46 -11.23
N VAL A 44 8.50 -4.41 -11.30
CA VAL A 44 9.33 -3.65 -10.37
C VAL A 44 10.32 -2.78 -11.11
N LYS A 45 10.29 -1.49 -10.79
CA LYS A 45 11.23 -0.50 -11.32
C LYS A 45 11.79 0.35 -10.20
N GLU A 46 13.11 0.54 -10.18
CA GLU A 46 13.71 1.56 -9.31
C GLU A 46 13.46 2.95 -9.93
N ALA A 47 12.68 3.77 -9.25
CA ALA A 47 12.31 5.11 -9.70
C ALA A 47 13.40 6.13 -9.34
N GLN A 48 14.03 5.92 -8.19
CA GLN A 48 15.19 6.64 -7.68
C GLN A 48 15.91 5.72 -6.70
N THR A 49 17.18 5.97 -6.39
CA THR A 49 17.94 5.18 -5.40
C THR A 49 17.12 4.97 -4.12
N GLY A 50 16.79 3.70 -3.84
CA GLY A 50 16.03 3.33 -2.64
C GLY A 50 14.51 3.56 -2.71
N VAL A 51 13.97 3.95 -3.86
CA VAL A 51 12.53 4.11 -4.12
C VAL A 51 12.11 3.24 -5.30
N PHE A 52 11.22 2.29 -5.05
CA PHE A 52 10.79 1.29 -6.03
C PHE A 52 9.30 1.44 -6.33
N ASP A 53 8.96 1.41 -7.63
CA ASP A 53 7.58 1.26 -8.11
C ASP A 53 7.25 -0.22 -8.23
N LEU A 54 6.19 -0.65 -7.55
CA LEU A 54 5.62 -1.99 -7.64
C LEU A 54 4.27 -1.89 -8.34
N LYS A 55 4.21 -2.36 -9.58
CA LYS A 55 3.01 -2.28 -10.42
C LYS A 55 2.37 -3.65 -10.56
N ALA A 56 1.13 -3.76 -10.08
CA ALA A 56 0.33 -4.97 -10.22
C ALA A 56 -0.20 -5.10 -11.65
N VAL A 57 0.27 -6.12 -12.37
CA VAL A 57 -0.20 -6.50 -13.71
C VAL A 57 -1.21 -7.63 -13.54
N ALA A 58 -2.45 -7.42 -14.00
CA ALA A 58 -3.50 -8.42 -13.87
C ALA A 58 -3.10 -9.72 -14.60
N SER A 59 -3.11 -10.85 -13.89
CA SER A 59 -2.75 -12.17 -14.45
C SER A 59 -3.72 -13.27 -14.01
N GLY A 60 -4.82 -12.91 -13.35
CA GLY A 60 -5.75 -13.85 -12.75
C GLY A 60 -5.15 -14.57 -11.54
N TYR A 61 -5.88 -15.53 -10.98
CA TYR A 61 -5.52 -16.25 -9.76
C TYR A 61 -4.42 -17.33 -9.93
N ALA A 62 -3.68 -17.31 -11.05
CA ALA A 62 -2.51 -18.17 -11.28
C ALA A 62 -1.22 -17.62 -10.66
N SER A 63 -1.23 -16.36 -10.20
CA SER A 63 -0.12 -15.74 -9.48
C SER A 63 -0.24 -15.93 -7.96
N ASN A 64 0.90 -15.86 -7.28
CA ASN A 64 0.98 -15.87 -5.82
C ASN A 64 0.78 -14.48 -5.20
N ASP A 65 0.72 -13.41 -6.01
CA ASP A 65 0.49 -12.05 -5.52
C ASP A 65 -0.90 -11.53 -5.90
N PHE A 66 -1.38 -10.57 -5.12
CA PHE A 66 -2.74 -10.07 -5.22
C PHE A 66 -2.75 -8.55 -5.18
N PHE A 67 -3.69 -7.98 -5.91
CA PHE A 67 -3.99 -6.57 -5.90
C PHE A 67 -5.46 -6.34 -5.58
N PHE A 68 -5.74 -5.32 -4.77
CA PHE A 68 -7.08 -4.82 -4.51
C PHE A 68 -7.12 -3.31 -4.79
N PRO A 69 -8.11 -2.81 -5.55
CA PRO A 69 -8.08 -1.44 -6.06
C PRO A 69 -8.31 -0.42 -4.95
N TRP A 70 -7.74 0.77 -5.12
CA TRP A 70 -8.21 1.96 -4.43
C TRP A 70 -9.35 2.57 -5.25
N LEU A 71 -10.42 2.99 -4.58
CA LEU A 71 -11.54 3.70 -5.18
C LEU A 71 -11.71 5.03 -4.46
N GLN A 72 -11.76 6.14 -5.21
CA GLN A 72 -12.02 7.46 -4.64
C GLN A 72 -13.37 7.51 -3.88
N ARG A 73 -14.36 6.75 -4.36
CA ARG A 73 -15.70 6.65 -3.78
C ARG A 73 -16.18 5.21 -3.70
N GLY A 74 -15.57 4.43 -2.82
CA GLY A 74 -15.99 3.05 -2.62
C GLY A 74 -14.97 2.22 -1.85
N VAL A 75 -15.18 0.91 -1.95
CA VAL A 75 -14.32 -0.12 -1.36
C VAL A 75 -13.77 -1.03 -2.44
N GLY A 76 -12.45 -1.07 -2.59
CA GLY A 76 -11.82 -2.15 -3.34
C GLY A 76 -11.51 -3.32 -2.42
N TRP A 77 -11.59 -4.55 -2.92
CA TRP A 77 -11.29 -5.73 -2.10
C TRP A 77 -10.67 -6.86 -2.89
N VAL A 78 -10.02 -7.81 -2.22
CA VAL A 78 -9.58 -9.08 -2.84
C VAL A 78 -9.63 -10.21 -1.84
N LYS A 79 -9.95 -11.42 -2.33
CA LYS A 79 -9.87 -12.66 -1.57
C LYS A 79 -8.51 -13.33 -1.77
N VAL A 80 -7.92 -13.78 -0.68
CA VAL A 80 -6.61 -14.45 -0.67
C VAL A 80 -6.68 -15.71 0.18
N ARG A 81 -6.29 -16.86 -0.36
CA ARG A 81 -6.27 -18.10 0.41
C ARG A 81 -5.25 -18.02 1.54
N LYS A 82 -5.59 -18.54 2.71
CA LYS A 82 -4.66 -18.67 3.85
C LYS A 82 -3.42 -19.51 3.50
N SER A 83 -3.56 -20.44 2.54
CA SER A 83 -2.50 -21.36 2.10
C SER A 83 -1.50 -20.79 1.08
N VAL A 84 -1.57 -19.49 0.74
CA VAL A 84 -0.56 -18.86 -0.15
C VAL A 84 0.85 -18.99 0.44
N PRO A 85 1.91 -19.11 -0.37
CA PRO A 85 3.26 -19.31 0.13
C PRO A 85 3.81 -18.07 0.84
N ASP A 86 4.85 -18.27 1.64
CA ASP A 86 5.67 -17.16 2.13
C ASP A 86 6.28 -16.39 0.95
N GLY A 87 6.42 -15.08 1.15
CA GLY A 87 6.82 -14.12 0.13
C GLY A 87 5.66 -13.59 -0.72
N THR A 88 4.42 -14.09 -0.56
CA THR A 88 3.24 -13.52 -1.23
C THR A 88 3.05 -12.04 -0.85
N LEU A 89 2.81 -11.21 -1.87
CA LEU A 89 2.45 -9.81 -1.72
C LEU A 89 0.94 -9.60 -1.92
N VAL A 90 0.33 -8.81 -1.05
CA VAL A 90 -1.03 -8.32 -1.22
C VAL A 90 -0.99 -6.79 -1.13
N ILE A 91 -1.10 -6.12 -2.27
CA ILE A 91 -0.84 -4.68 -2.40
C ILE A 91 -2.05 -3.91 -2.93
N THR A 92 -2.05 -2.61 -2.66
CA THR A 92 -3.06 -1.67 -3.18
C THR A 92 -2.40 -0.36 -3.65
N GLY A 93 -3.17 0.65 -4.02
CA GLY A 93 -2.67 2.00 -4.31
C GLY A 93 -2.16 2.73 -3.05
N GLY A 94 -1.82 4.02 -3.20
CA GLY A 94 -1.52 4.88 -2.05
C GLY A 94 -2.72 5.03 -1.11
N VAL A 95 -2.48 5.27 0.18
CA VAL A 95 -3.49 5.16 1.23
C VAL A 95 -3.82 6.47 1.97
N ASN A 96 -3.48 7.65 1.47
CA ASN A 96 -3.66 8.91 2.23
C ASN A 96 -5.12 9.14 2.70
N GLY A 97 -5.38 9.06 4.00
CA GLY A 97 -6.71 9.21 4.60
C GLY A 97 -7.62 7.98 4.48
N CYS A 98 -7.13 6.90 3.87
CA CYS A 98 -7.87 5.65 3.69
C CYS A 98 -7.66 4.69 4.87
N THR A 99 -8.59 3.74 5.01
CA THR A 99 -8.48 2.63 5.97
C THR A 99 -8.37 1.32 5.22
N LEU A 100 -7.45 0.46 5.65
CA LEU A 100 -7.36 -0.92 5.20
C LEU A 100 -7.92 -1.85 6.28
N VAL A 101 -8.72 -2.82 5.88
CA VAL A 101 -9.25 -3.85 6.78
C VAL A 101 -8.92 -5.21 6.20
N VAL A 102 -8.53 -6.14 7.06
CA VAL A 102 -8.42 -7.55 6.72
C VAL A 102 -9.38 -8.33 7.60
N SER A 103 -10.20 -9.17 6.98
CA SER A 103 -11.02 -10.14 7.69
C SER A 103 -10.69 -11.56 7.24
N GLU A 104 -11.11 -12.53 8.04
CA GLU A 104 -10.97 -13.94 7.74
C GLU A 104 -12.32 -14.65 7.74
N HIS A 105 -12.46 -15.59 6.81
CA HIS A 105 -13.61 -16.49 6.78
C HIS A 105 -13.17 -17.81 6.14
N GLN A 106 -13.36 -18.91 6.88
CA GLN A 106 -12.94 -20.25 6.45
C GLN A 106 -11.45 -20.28 6.08
N THR A 107 -11.13 -20.65 4.83
CA THR A 107 -9.78 -20.81 4.31
C THR A 107 -9.21 -19.55 3.66
N ASP A 108 -9.90 -18.41 3.79
CA ASP A 108 -9.56 -17.18 3.07
C ASP A 108 -9.41 -15.97 4.01
N TYR A 109 -8.53 -15.07 3.61
CA TYR A 109 -8.48 -13.67 4.03
C TYR A 109 -9.15 -12.79 2.99
N TYR A 110 -9.79 -11.71 3.44
CA TYR A 110 -10.41 -10.68 2.60
C TYR A 110 -9.76 -9.35 2.94
N PHE A 111 -9.08 -8.75 1.98
CA PHE A 111 -8.45 -7.44 2.13
C PHE A 111 -9.37 -6.39 1.55
N TYR A 112 -9.56 -5.29 2.26
CA TYR A 112 -10.41 -4.17 1.87
C TYR A 112 -9.60 -2.87 1.89
N HIS A 113 -9.80 -2.03 0.88
CA HIS A 113 -9.34 -0.65 0.82
C HIS A 113 -10.55 0.28 0.83
N ASP A 114 -10.79 0.92 1.96
CA ASP A 114 -11.86 1.89 2.16
C ASP A 114 -11.41 3.31 1.83
N GLY A 115 -11.93 3.86 0.73
CA GLY A 115 -11.64 5.24 0.32
C GLY A 115 -12.06 6.25 1.39
N ASP A 116 -11.15 7.14 1.76
CA ASP A 116 -11.36 8.16 2.82
C ASP A 116 -11.81 7.61 4.18
N SER A 117 -11.78 6.28 4.41
CA SER A 117 -12.34 5.66 5.62
C SER A 117 -13.85 5.89 5.81
N LYS A 118 -14.63 5.97 4.72
CA LYS A 118 -16.06 6.37 4.76
C LYS A 118 -17.05 5.35 4.21
N TYR A 119 -16.61 4.41 3.38
CA TYR A 119 -17.52 3.60 2.55
C TYR A 119 -17.65 2.16 3.05
N LEU A 120 -16.66 1.63 3.77
CA LEU A 120 -16.72 0.26 4.30
C LEU A 120 -17.65 0.18 5.51
N LYS A 121 -18.79 -0.47 5.31
CA LYS A 121 -19.76 -0.74 6.37
C LYS A 121 -19.53 -2.12 7.00
N PRO A 122 -19.84 -2.34 8.29
CA PRO A 122 -19.73 -3.65 8.92
C PRO A 122 -20.43 -4.77 8.15
N SER A 123 -21.59 -4.48 7.53
CA SER A 123 -22.34 -5.44 6.71
C SER A 123 -21.65 -5.87 5.42
N MET A 124 -20.56 -5.22 5.01
CA MET A 124 -19.77 -5.54 3.83
C MET A 124 -18.55 -6.42 4.14
N ILE A 125 -18.22 -6.59 5.42
CA ILE A 125 -17.06 -7.35 5.87
C ILE A 125 -17.45 -8.83 5.95
N THR A 126 -16.73 -9.67 5.22
CA THR A 126 -16.94 -11.12 5.23
C THR A 126 -16.18 -11.72 6.41
N GLY A 127 -16.89 -12.35 7.34
CA GLY A 127 -16.28 -13.03 8.49
C GLY A 127 -15.77 -12.07 9.57
N ASN A 128 -14.68 -12.45 10.24
CA ASN A 128 -14.16 -11.73 11.40
C ASN A 128 -12.99 -10.84 11.01
N GLU A 129 -13.00 -9.58 11.43
CA GLU A 129 -11.85 -8.69 11.28
C GLU A 129 -10.64 -9.21 12.08
N VAL A 130 -9.48 -9.28 11.43
CA VAL A 130 -8.21 -9.74 12.02
C VAL A 130 -7.12 -8.68 11.99
N ALA A 131 -7.26 -7.65 11.14
CA ALA A 131 -6.38 -6.50 11.13
C ALA A 131 -7.10 -5.27 10.60
N ARG A 132 -6.67 -4.10 11.08
CA ARG A 132 -7.12 -2.78 10.62
C ARG A 132 -5.97 -1.81 10.65
N VAL A 133 -5.80 -1.07 9.57
CA VAL A 133 -4.81 0.00 9.43
C VAL A 133 -5.55 1.27 9.06
N THR A 134 -5.50 2.26 9.93
CA THR A 134 -6.18 3.56 9.83
C THR A 134 -5.18 4.67 9.50
N PRO A 135 -5.65 5.89 9.16
CA PRO A 135 -4.77 7.02 8.90
C PRO A 135 -3.74 7.31 9.99
N ASN A 136 -4.10 7.13 11.25
CA ASN A 136 -3.19 7.40 12.35
C ASN A 136 -2.06 6.36 12.47
N ASP A 137 -2.21 5.17 11.87
CA ASP A 137 -1.21 4.11 11.95
C ASP A 137 -0.04 4.36 10.97
N TYR A 138 -0.29 4.97 9.81
CA TYR A 138 0.73 5.26 8.80
C TYR A 138 1.13 6.73 8.70
N ASP A 139 0.30 7.66 9.20
CA ASP A 139 0.61 9.08 9.29
C ASP A 139 0.19 9.65 10.66
N PRO A 140 0.82 9.21 11.76
CA PRO A 140 0.44 9.64 13.11
C PRO A 140 0.55 11.16 13.24
N ASN A 141 -0.54 11.80 13.68
CA ASN A 141 -0.64 13.26 13.80
C ASN A 141 -0.37 14.05 12.50
N GLY A 142 -0.47 13.43 11.33
CA GLY A 142 -0.22 14.09 10.04
C GLY A 142 1.24 14.52 9.83
N ILE A 143 2.21 13.78 10.38
CA ILE A 143 3.64 14.11 10.27
C ILE A 143 4.09 14.15 8.81
N GLY A 144 3.68 13.18 7.99
CA GLY A 144 3.98 13.12 6.56
C GLY A 144 3.43 14.33 5.81
N GLN A 145 2.15 14.65 6.06
CA GLN A 145 1.52 15.86 5.52
C GLN A 145 2.26 17.14 5.93
N LYS A 146 2.52 17.34 7.23
CA LYS A 146 3.22 18.52 7.75
C LYS A 146 4.63 18.65 7.20
N ALA A 147 5.34 17.54 7.03
CA ALA A 147 6.67 17.54 6.43
C ALA A 147 6.63 17.97 4.96
N PHE A 148 5.63 17.51 4.21
CA PHE A 148 5.43 17.92 2.83
C PHE A 148 5.08 19.41 2.73
N GLU A 149 4.16 19.91 3.56
CA GLU A 149 3.80 21.33 3.64
C GLU A 149 5.01 22.21 3.99
N ALA A 150 5.84 21.78 4.95
CA ALA A 150 7.07 22.47 5.32
C ALA A 150 8.10 22.49 4.16
N ALA A 151 8.21 21.39 3.42
CA ALA A 151 9.09 21.32 2.25
C ALA A 151 8.63 22.27 1.13
N LEU A 152 7.31 22.36 0.89
CA LEU A 152 6.73 23.32 -0.04
C LEU A 152 6.99 24.77 0.38
N ALA A 153 6.76 25.11 1.65
CA ALA A 153 7.01 26.45 2.18
C ALA A 153 8.49 26.84 2.06
N LYS A 154 9.41 25.90 2.34
CA LYS A 154 10.86 26.11 2.19
C LYS A 154 11.26 26.34 0.73
N ALA A 155 10.72 25.56 -0.20
CA ALA A 155 10.99 25.72 -1.63
C ALA A 155 10.51 27.09 -2.12
N ALA A 156 9.29 27.49 -1.76
CA ALA A 156 8.73 28.80 -2.08
C ALA A 156 9.58 29.94 -1.51
N GLY A 157 9.97 29.86 -0.23
CA GLY A 157 10.81 30.87 0.43
C GLY A 157 12.22 30.98 -0.16
N SER A 158 12.70 29.92 -0.82
CA SER A 158 14.00 29.88 -1.50
C SER A 158 13.92 30.21 -3.00
N GLY A 159 12.74 30.61 -3.51
CA GLY A 159 12.51 30.88 -4.93
C GLY A 159 12.61 29.65 -5.85
N VAL A 160 12.62 28.44 -5.26
CA VAL A 160 12.71 27.17 -6.00
C VAL A 160 11.34 26.85 -6.57
N LYS A 161 11.23 26.80 -7.89
CA LYS A 161 10.01 26.34 -8.57
C LYS A 161 9.95 24.81 -8.53
N PRO A 162 8.82 24.21 -8.12
CA PRO A 162 8.63 22.78 -8.25
C PRO A 162 8.68 22.35 -9.72
N VAL A 163 9.36 21.25 -10.00
CA VAL A 163 9.48 20.60 -11.30
C VAL A 163 8.93 19.19 -11.20
N GLY A 164 8.08 18.81 -12.15
CA GLY A 164 7.46 17.49 -12.19
C GLY A 164 6.28 17.36 -11.22
N ASP A 165 6.08 16.14 -10.70
CA ASP A 165 5.00 15.83 -9.76
C ASP A 165 5.27 16.45 -8.38
N VAL A 166 4.23 17.02 -7.79
CA VAL A 166 4.25 17.68 -6.48
C VAL A 166 3.22 17.01 -5.60
N SER A 167 3.67 15.99 -4.88
CA SER A 167 2.77 15.09 -4.16
C SER A 167 3.45 14.47 -2.95
N TYR A 168 2.65 13.87 -2.08
CA TYR A 168 3.14 12.90 -1.10
C TYR A 168 2.17 11.73 -1.00
N GLY A 169 2.69 10.58 -0.63
CA GLY A 169 1.91 9.34 -0.56
C GLY A 169 2.42 8.40 0.51
N HIS A 170 1.49 7.83 1.27
CA HIS A 170 1.74 6.65 2.09
C HIS A 170 1.31 5.40 1.33
N PHE A 171 2.03 4.31 1.52
CA PHE A 171 1.79 3.02 0.89
C PHE A 171 1.90 1.93 1.94
N ILE A 172 1.02 0.92 1.85
CA ILE A 172 1.08 -0.26 2.70
C ILE A 172 1.38 -1.47 1.83
N VAL A 173 2.45 -2.18 2.17
CA VAL A 173 2.80 -3.44 1.53
C VAL A 173 2.52 -4.57 2.51
N SER A 174 1.60 -5.47 2.16
CA SER A 174 1.35 -6.68 2.95
C SER A 174 2.20 -7.82 2.41
N VAL A 175 3.00 -8.46 3.26
CA VAL A 175 3.90 -9.56 2.88
C VAL A 175 3.69 -10.74 3.80
N LYS A 176 3.51 -11.93 3.24
CA LYS A 176 3.49 -13.18 4.02
C LYS A 176 4.89 -13.64 4.36
N LYS A 177 5.19 -13.91 5.62
CA LYS A 177 6.46 -14.45 6.12
C LYS A 177 6.22 -15.29 7.37
N ASN A 178 6.82 -16.47 7.41
CA ASN A 178 6.68 -17.43 8.50
C ASN A 178 5.20 -17.77 8.81
N GLY A 179 4.39 -17.92 7.75
CA GLY A 179 2.96 -18.25 7.89
C GLY A 179 2.04 -17.07 8.19
N GLN A 180 2.57 -15.88 8.52
CA GLN A 180 1.78 -14.70 8.87
C GLN A 180 1.97 -13.56 7.87
N PHE A 181 0.95 -12.75 7.66
CA PHE A 181 1.08 -11.48 6.97
C PHE A 181 1.54 -10.39 7.95
N GLY A 182 2.48 -9.56 7.50
CA GLY A 182 2.77 -8.26 8.09
C GLY A 182 2.43 -7.13 7.12
N MET A 183 1.88 -6.04 7.62
CA MET A 183 1.54 -4.83 6.85
C MET A 183 2.56 -3.73 7.16
N TYR A 184 3.35 -3.34 6.16
CA TYR A 184 4.48 -2.44 6.34
C TYR A 184 4.21 -1.08 5.69
N VAL A 185 4.42 -0.01 6.45
CA VAL A 185 4.26 1.37 5.96
C VAL A 185 5.50 1.81 5.21
N THR A 186 5.32 2.42 4.04
CA THR A 186 6.35 3.26 3.40
C THR A 186 5.73 4.58 2.98
N GLY A 187 6.55 5.62 2.90
CA GLY A 187 6.08 6.96 2.56
C GLY A 187 7.07 7.71 1.69
N VAL A 188 6.56 8.48 0.73
CA VAL A 188 7.35 9.27 -0.20
C VAL A 188 6.73 10.66 -0.39
N MET A 189 7.57 11.66 -0.59
CA MET A 189 7.19 12.93 -1.18
C MET A 189 7.93 13.13 -2.50
N SER A 190 7.24 13.72 -3.47
CA SER A 190 7.79 14.21 -4.72
C SER A 190 7.83 15.73 -4.66
N LEU A 191 9.04 16.29 -4.59
CA LEU A 191 9.30 17.72 -4.71
C LEU A 191 10.72 17.89 -5.26
N ASN A 192 10.84 18.10 -6.57
CA ASN A 192 12.13 18.14 -7.30
C ASN A 192 12.96 16.84 -7.16
N GLY A 193 12.27 15.71 -6.98
CA GLY A 193 12.88 14.42 -6.70
C GLY A 193 12.05 13.65 -5.66
N LEU A 194 12.32 12.36 -5.53
CA LEU A 194 11.65 11.49 -4.57
C LEU A 194 12.44 11.46 -3.27
N THR A 195 11.77 11.73 -2.16
CA THR A 195 12.36 11.65 -0.82
C THR A 195 11.43 10.87 0.09
N ARG A 196 11.99 10.04 0.99
CA ARG A 196 11.21 9.35 2.01
C ARG A 196 10.51 10.35 2.94
N LEU A 197 9.26 10.08 3.32
CA LEU A 197 8.56 10.87 4.33
C LEU A 197 9.15 10.66 5.74
N PRO A 198 9.29 11.72 6.57
CA PRO A 198 9.60 11.58 7.99
C PRO A 198 8.50 10.79 8.70
N GLY A 199 8.85 9.88 9.61
CA GLY A 199 7.87 8.99 10.25
C GLY A 199 7.34 7.88 9.35
N GLY A 200 7.72 7.85 8.07
CA GLY A 200 7.58 6.69 7.17
C GLY A 200 8.61 5.60 7.47
N ASP A 201 8.99 5.46 8.74
CA ASP A 201 9.78 4.34 9.23
C ASP A 201 8.85 3.13 9.17
N SER A 202 8.87 2.40 8.05
CA SER A 202 8.93 0.94 7.86
C SER A 202 8.34 0.01 8.94
N ALA A 203 7.38 0.52 9.69
CA ALA A 203 6.80 -0.13 10.83
C ALA A 203 5.84 -1.16 10.28
N CYS A 204 5.98 -2.37 10.81
CA CYS A 204 4.90 -3.32 10.72
C CYS A 204 3.77 -2.79 11.59
N VAL A 205 2.70 -2.30 10.98
CA VAL A 205 1.56 -1.68 11.69
C VAL A 205 0.47 -2.69 12.04
N ALA A 206 0.49 -3.87 11.41
CA ALA A 206 -0.39 -4.98 11.75
C ALA A 206 0.23 -6.32 11.34
N THR A 207 -0.04 -7.37 12.12
CA THR A 207 0.27 -8.75 11.79
C THR A 207 -0.94 -9.64 12.02
N PHE A 208 -1.13 -10.66 11.17
CA PHE A 208 -2.20 -11.65 11.29
C PHE A 208 -1.79 -12.94 10.55
N GLY A 209 -2.25 -14.11 11.00
CA GLY A 209 -1.89 -15.38 10.37
C GLY A 209 -2.28 -16.59 11.17
#